data_AF-A0A7S1RRM1-F1
#
_entry.id   AF-A0A7S1RRM1-F1
#
_cell.length_a   1.000
_cell.length_b   1.000
_cell.length_c   1.000
_cell.angle_alpha   90.00
_cell.angle_beta   90.00
_cell.angle_gamma   90.00
#
_symmetry.space_group_name_H-M   'P 1'
#
loop_
_entity.id
_entity.type
_entity.pdbx_description
1 polymer ?
#
loop_
_entity_poly.entity_id
_entity_poly.type
_entity_poly.pdbx_seq_one_letter_code
_entity_poly.pdbx_strand_id
1 'polypeptide(L)'
;QAMLDAAIAEWTQSRTVEDVQAACDAIAVPCGPINSVREIVSDEHFQARGCFETVHTPDGQPLKVPSIAPRLSATPGRTLRGGPRLGEHTEEVLRELLQVPPEELASLRAAGVVA
;
A
#
# COMPACT_ATOMS: atom_id res chain seq x y z
N GLN A 1 -25.17 -5.41 27.00
CA GLN A 1 -24.32 -5.64 25.82
C GLN A 1 -24.85 -6.79 24.99
N ALA A 2 -24.82 -8.03 25.48
CA ALA A 2 -25.30 -9.21 24.73
C ALA A 2 -26.72 -9.11 24.12
N MET A 3 -27.68 -8.51 24.84
CA MET A 3 -29.04 -8.30 24.32
C MET A 3 -29.09 -7.37 23.11
N LEU A 4 -28.29 -6.29 23.12
CA LEU A 4 -28.24 -5.33 22.02
C LEU A 4 -27.57 -5.94 20.80
N ASP A 5 -26.45 -6.66 21.01
CA ASP A 5 -25.73 -7.34 19.93
C ASP A 5 -26.62 -8.38 19.24
N ALA A 6 -27.40 -9.14 20.01
CA ALA A 6 -28.36 -10.10 19.47
C ALA A 6 -29.45 -9.43 18.62
N ALA A 7 -30.03 -8.32 19.11
CA ALA A 7 -31.06 -7.58 18.37
C ALA A 7 -30.51 -6.96 17.07
N ILE A 8 -29.29 -6.42 17.10
CA ILE A 8 -28.62 -5.86 15.91
C ILE A 8 -28.32 -6.99 14.91
N ALA A 9 -27.84 -8.13 15.37
CA ALA A 9 -27.55 -9.28 14.51
C ALA A 9 -28.83 -9.83 13.84
N GLU A 10 -29.90 -10.03 14.60
CA GLU A 10 -31.19 -10.47 14.07
C GLU A 10 -31.74 -9.49 13.02
N TRP A 11 -31.64 -8.18 13.29
CA TRP A 11 -32.11 -7.16 12.37
C TRP A 11 -31.26 -7.09 11.10
N THR A 12 -29.92 -7.18 11.20
CA THR A 12 -29.02 -7.10 10.03
C THR A 12 -29.03 -8.37 9.18
N GLN A 13 -29.16 -9.57 9.78
CA GLN A 13 -29.07 -10.85 9.06
C GLN A 13 -30.16 -11.04 7.98
N SER A 14 -31.31 -10.38 8.13
CA SER A 14 -32.44 -10.48 7.20
C SER A 14 -32.43 -9.43 6.08
N ARG A 15 -31.37 -8.61 5.97
CA ARG A 15 -31.28 -7.46 5.05
C ARG A 15 -30.00 -7.51 4.23
N THR A 16 -30.01 -6.85 3.08
CA THR A 16 -28.77 -6.63 2.32
C THR A 16 -27.92 -5.55 2.99
N VAL A 17 -26.64 -5.49 2.63
CA VAL A 17 -25.73 -4.46 3.14
C VAL A 17 -26.20 -3.07 2.74
N GLU A 18 -26.73 -2.92 1.52
CA GLU A 18 -27.25 -1.68 0.98
C GLU A 18 -28.46 -1.18 1.78
N ASP A 19 -29.38 -2.07 2.12
CA ASP A 19 -30.57 -1.73 2.92
C ASP A 19 -30.19 -1.30 4.34
N VAL A 20 -29.23 -2.00 4.96
CA VAL A 20 -28.71 -1.66 6.28
C VAL A 20 -28.03 -0.29 6.25
N GLN A 21 -27.16 -0.05 5.26
CA GLN A 21 -26.46 1.23 5.10
C GLN A 21 -27.45 2.38 4.92
N ALA A 22 -28.43 2.24 4.02
CA ALA A 22 -29.43 3.28 3.78
C ALA A 22 -30.26 3.61 5.03
N ALA A 23 -30.64 2.58 5.80
CA ALA A 23 -31.38 2.76 7.04
C ALA A 23 -30.56 3.49 8.12
N CYS A 24 -29.27 3.15 8.26
CA CYS A 24 -28.37 3.83 9.21
C CYS A 24 -28.07 5.28 8.78
N ASP A 25 -27.83 5.53 7.50
CA ASP A 25 -27.57 6.88 6.95
C ASP A 25 -28.77 7.81 7.19
N ALA A 26 -29.99 7.31 7.04
CA ALA A 26 -31.23 8.08 7.27
C ALA A 26 -31.37 8.63 8.69
N ILE A 27 -30.69 8.03 9.67
CA ILE A 27 -30.68 8.45 11.08
C ILE A 27 -29.27 8.85 11.57
N ALA A 28 -28.34 9.11 10.64
CA ALA A 28 -26.97 9.52 10.93
C ALA A 28 -26.18 8.54 11.84
N VAL A 29 -26.48 7.24 11.75
CA VAL A 29 -25.70 6.20 12.41
C VAL A 29 -24.53 5.82 11.51
N PRO A 30 -23.27 5.99 11.95
CA PRO A 30 -22.12 5.64 11.13
C PRO A 30 -22.02 4.12 11.00
N CYS A 31 -22.13 3.64 9.76
CA CYS A 31 -21.83 2.27 9.39
C CYS A 31 -21.20 2.24 8.00
N GLY A 32 -20.60 1.11 7.65
CA GLY A 32 -19.93 0.89 6.38
C GLY A 32 -19.78 -0.60 6.09
N PRO A 33 -19.72 -1.00 4.82
CA PRO A 33 -19.46 -2.38 4.44
C PRO A 33 -18.05 -2.82 4.86
N ILE A 34 -17.88 -4.12 5.11
CA ILE A 34 -16.56 -4.74 5.20
C ILE A 34 -16.12 -5.06 3.76
N ASN A 35 -15.33 -4.16 3.18
CA ASN A 35 -14.87 -4.30 1.80
C ASN A 35 -13.74 -5.34 1.66
N SER A 36 -13.83 -6.16 0.63
CA SER A 36 -12.74 -7.01 0.13
C SER A 36 -11.67 -6.18 -0.59
N VAL A 37 -10.49 -6.78 -0.78
CA VAL A 37 -9.41 -6.15 -1.56
C VAL A 37 -9.85 -5.76 -2.97
N ARG A 38 -10.68 -6.61 -3.61
CA ARG A 38 -11.21 -6.33 -4.95
C ARG A 38 -12.04 -5.05 -4.94
N GLU A 39 -12.98 -4.95 -4.00
CA GLU A 39 -13.89 -3.80 -3.88
C GLU A 39 -13.11 -2.52 -3.60
N ILE A 40 -12.16 -2.54 -2.66
CA ILE A 40 -11.31 -1.37 -2.35
C ILE A 40 -10.54 -0.89 -3.58
N VAL A 41 -9.99 -1.82 -4.37
CA VAL A 41 -9.20 -1.46 -5.57
C VAL A 41 -10.09 -0.87 -6.68
N SER A 42 -11.36 -1.24 -6.77
CA SER A 42 -12.33 -0.71 -7.75
C SER A 42 -13.17 0.47 -7.24
N ASP A 43 -13.12 0.79 -5.96
CA ASP A 43 -13.96 1.81 -5.33
C ASP A 43 -13.72 3.22 -5.90
N GLU A 44 -14.80 3.91 -6.26
CA GLU A 44 -14.77 5.23 -6.90
C GLU A 44 -14.08 6.29 -6.03
N HIS A 45 -14.28 6.25 -4.71
CA HIS A 45 -13.66 7.18 -3.79
C HIS A 45 -12.14 6.94 -3.68
N PHE A 46 -11.71 5.68 -3.62
CA PHE A 46 -10.28 5.33 -3.64
C PHE A 46 -9.61 5.73 -4.96
N GLN A 47 -10.29 5.57 -6.10
CA GLN A 47 -9.80 6.03 -7.41
C GLN A 47 -9.72 7.56 -7.48
N ALA A 48 -10.78 8.27 -7.09
CA ALA A 48 -10.83 9.73 -7.12
C ALA A 48 -9.74 10.39 -6.25
N ARG A 49 -9.34 9.72 -5.15
CA ARG A 49 -8.28 10.19 -4.25
C ARG A 49 -6.87 9.76 -4.67
N GLY A 50 -6.78 8.92 -5.71
CA GLY A 50 -5.52 8.34 -6.16
C GLY A 50 -4.84 7.56 -5.05
N CYS A 51 -5.60 6.76 -4.29
CA CYS A 51 -5.10 5.95 -3.16
C CYS A 51 -4.16 4.82 -3.60
N PHE A 52 -4.06 4.58 -4.91
CA PHE A 52 -3.15 3.60 -5.50
C PHE A 52 -2.35 4.28 -6.62
N GLU A 53 -1.07 3.95 -6.71
CA GLU A 53 -0.19 4.36 -7.81
C GLU A 53 0.39 3.12 -8.52
N THR A 54 0.88 3.30 -9.74
CA THR A 54 1.55 2.23 -10.50
C THR A 54 3.03 2.50 -10.54
N VAL A 55 3.83 1.55 -10.05
CA VAL A 55 5.29 1.55 -10.13
C VAL A 55 5.74 0.44 -11.08
N HIS A 56 6.99 0.51 -11.55
CA HIS A 56 7.56 -0.54 -12.38
C HIS A 56 8.56 -1.35 -11.57
N THR A 57 8.43 -2.66 -11.61
CA THR A 57 9.43 -3.60 -11.08
C THR A 57 10.75 -3.49 -11.86
N PRO A 58 11.87 -4.02 -11.34
CA PRO A 58 13.14 -4.01 -12.06
C PRO A 58 13.08 -4.65 -13.46
N ASP A 59 12.15 -5.59 -13.68
CA ASP A 59 11.93 -6.26 -14.96
C ASP A 59 10.94 -5.51 -15.88
N GLY A 60 10.59 -4.27 -15.50
CA GLY A 60 9.71 -3.39 -16.29
C GLY A 60 8.22 -3.69 -16.19
N GLN A 61 7.79 -4.65 -15.35
CA GLN A 61 6.37 -4.96 -15.20
C GLN A 61 5.67 -3.95 -14.29
N PRO A 62 4.46 -3.48 -14.65
CA PRO A 62 3.69 -2.57 -13.82
C PRO A 62 3.17 -3.29 -12.57
N LEU A 63 3.22 -2.62 -11.43
CA LEU A 63 2.75 -3.08 -10.14
C LEU A 63 1.93 -1.98 -9.47
N LYS A 64 0.69 -2.28 -9.12
CA LYS A 64 -0.19 -1.37 -8.38
C LYS A 64 0.12 -1.45 -6.89
N VAL A 65 0.45 -0.32 -6.28
CA VAL A 65 0.81 -0.20 -4.87
C VAL A 65 -0.04 0.87 -4.18
N PRO A 66 -0.23 0.82 -2.86
CA PRO A 66 -0.81 1.95 -2.13
C PRO A 66 0.03 3.21 -2.35
N SER A 67 -0.63 4.33 -2.66
CA SER A 67 0.04 5.62 -2.79
C SER A 67 0.48 6.15 -1.43
N ILE A 68 1.45 7.07 -1.42
CA ILE A 68 1.88 7.73 -0.18
C ILE A 68 0.73 8.49 0.50
N ALA A 69 0.53 8.21 1.78
CA ALA A 69 -0.42 8.90 2.65
C ALA A 69 0.28 9.42 3.93
N PRO A 70 -0.11 10.58 4.48
CA PRO A 70 -1.11 11.52 3.95
C PRO A 70 -0.61 12.30 2.73
N ARG A 71 -1.54 12.82 1.92
CA ARG A 71 -1.21 13.68 0.77
C ARG A 71 -1.02 15.12 1.25
N LEU A 72 0.22 15.59 1.25
CA LEU A 72 0.57 16.97 1.59
C LEU A 72 0.22 17.90 0.43
N SER A 73 -0.32 19.07 0.72
CA SER A 73 -0.75 20.06 -0.29
C SER A 73 0.42 20.73 -1.01
N ALA A 74 1.50 21.05 -0.29
CA ALA A 74 2.68 21.73 -0.85
C ALA A 74 3.76 20.76 -1.35
N THR A 75 3.93 19.62 -0.68
CA THR A 75 5.00 18.65 -0.94
C THR A 75 4.46 17.23 -1.03
N PRO A 76 3.59 16.93 -2.01
CA PRO A 76 3.00 15.61 -2.13
C PRO A 76 4.09 14.55 -2.31
N GLY A 77 4.05 13.52 -1.45
CA GLY A 77 4.89 12.33 -1.61
C GLY A 77 4.52 11.58 -2.89
N ARG A 78 5.50 10.89 -3.47
CA ARG A 78 5.35 10.01 -4.63
C ARG A 78 6.36 8.87 -4.57
N THR A 79 5.99 7.70 -5.06
CA THR A 79 6.95 6.62 -5.23
C THR A 79 7.74 6.83 -6.53
N LEU A 80 9.05 7.03 -6.41
CA LEU A 80 9.91 7.41 -7.55
C LEU A 80 10.32 6.24 -8.43
N ARG A 81 10.48 5.06 -7.83
CA ARG A 81 10.97 3.84 -8.47
C ARG A 81 10.41 2.63 -7.75
N GLY A 82 10.34 1.50 -8.45
CA GLY A 82 10.10 0.22 -7.81
C GLY A 82 11.23 -0.16 -6.85
N GLY A 83 11.04 -1.25 -6.12
CA GLY A 83 12.10 -1.82 -5.29
C GLY A 83 13.30 -2.23 -6.14
N PRO A 84 14.54 -2.02 -5.66
CA PRO A 84 15.74 -2.38 -6.41
C PRO A 84 15.93 -3.90 -6.49
N ARG A 85 16.76 -4.35 -7.42
CA ARG A 85 17.31 -5.71 -7.38
C ARG A 85 18.24 -5.87 -6.19
N LEU A 86 18.44 -7.11 -5.77
CA LEU A 86 19.46 -7.45 -4.79
C LEU A 86 20.83 -6.96 -5.29
N GLY A 87 21.51 -6.16 -4.48
CA GLY A 87 22.83 -5.61 -4.79
C GLY A 87 22.86 -4.45 -5.81
N GLU A 88 21.72 -3.95 -6.29
CA GLU A 88 21.68 -2.92 -7.34
C GLU A 88 22.48 -1.66 -7.00
N HIS A 89 22.52 -1.29 -5.72
CA HIS A 89 23.23 -0.11 -5.22
C HIS A 89 24.53 -0.45 -4.46
N THR A 90 25.01 -1.70 -4.47
CA THR A 90 26.23 -2.09 -3.73
C THR A 90 27.43 -1.24 -4.17
N GLU A 91 27.64 -1.11 -5.48
CA GLU A 91 28.76 -0.34 -6.04
C GLU A 91 28.63 1.15 -5.72
N GLU A 92 27.45 1.74 -5.94
CA GLU A 92 27.17 3.16 -5.66
C GLU A 92 27.50 3.47 -4.19
N VAL A 93 27.03 2.65 -3.26
CA VAL A 93 27.26 2.88 -1.83
C VAL A 93 28.72 2.66 -1.45
N LEU A 94 29.31 1.51 -1.77
CA LEU A 94 30.65 1.16 -1.30
C LEU A 94 31.73 2.04 -1.97
N ARG A 95 31.62 2.29 -3.26
CA ARG A 95 32.62 3.06 -4.00
C ARG A 95 32.38 4.56 -3.89
N GLU A 96 31.15 5.03 -4.10
CA GLU A 96 30.90 6.47 -4.29
C GLU A 96 30.62 7.17 -2.95
N LEU A 97 29.86 6.53 -2.05
CA LEU A 97 29.54 7.11 -0.75
C LEU A 97 30.59 6.80 0.32
N LEU A 98 31.05 5.55 0.40
CA LEU A 98 31.98 5.10 1.43
C LEU A 98 33.45 5.11 0.99
N GLN A 99 33.72 5.33 -0.29
CA GLN A 99 35.07 5.43 -0.85
C GLN A 99 35.95 4.21 -0.53
N VAL A 100 35.35 3.01 -0.50
CA VAL A 100 36.07 1.75 -0.33
C VAL A 100 37.05 1.56 -1.50
N PRO A 101 38.32 1.24 -1.23
CA PRO A 101 39.30 1.04 -2.28
C PRO A 101 38.89 -0.08 -3.26
N PRO A 102 39.16 0.05 -4.57
CA PRO A 102 38.78 -0.94 -5.58
C PRO A 102 39.29 -2.36 -5.28
N GLU A 103 40.49 -2.48 -4.70
CA GLU A 103 41.11 -3.73 -4.31
C GLU A 103 40.37 -4.43 -3.16
N GLU A 104 39.89 -3.66 -2.18
CA GLU A 104 39.11 -4.18 -1.05
C GLU A 104 37.73 -4.62 -1.53
N LEU A 105 37.08 -3.81 -2.37
CA LEU A 105 35.79 -4.17 -2.96
C LEU A 105 35.87 -5.45 -3.81
N ALA A 106 36.95 -5.62 -4.59
CA ALA A 106 37.20 -6.85 -5.34
C ALA A 106 37.39 -8.06 -4.41
N SER A 107 38.09 -7.90 -3.29
CA SER A 107 38.26 -8.94 -2.27
C SER A 107 36.93 -9.36 -1.64
N LEU A 108 36.10 -8.38 -1.27
CA LEU A 108 34.77 -8.62 -0.69
C LEU A 108 33.84 -9.37 -1.66
N ARG A 109 33.90 -9.05 -2.96
CA ARG A 109 33.18 -9.77 -4.01
C ARG A 109 33.67 -11.20 -4.17
N ALA A 110 34.99 -11.40 -4.22
CA ALA A 110 35.59 -12.72 -4.34
C ALA A 110 35.27 -13.62 -3.13
N ALA A 111 35.15 -13.03 -1.94
CA ALA A 111 34.75 -13.71 -0.72
C ALA A 111 33.23 -13.96 -0.61
N GLY A 112 32.41 -13.47 -1.55
CA GLY A 112 30.95 -13.60 -1.53
C GLY A 112 30.27 -12.78 -0.42
N VAL A 113 30.96 -11.79 0.15
CA VAL A 113 30.43 -10.92 1.22
C VAL A 113 29.45 -9.90 0.65
N VAL A 114 29.69 -9.44 -0.58
CA VAL A 114 28.86 -8.46 -1.28
C VAL A 114 28.53 -8.95 -2.69
N ALA A 115 27.30 -8.67 -3.13
CA ALA A 115 26.79 -8.96 -4.48
C ALA A 115 27.01 -7.75 -5.39
#